data_AF-A0A7Y4TI38-F1
#
_entry.id   AF-A0A7Y4TI38-F1
#
_cell.length_a   1.000
_cell.length_b   1.000
_cell.length_c   1.000
_cell.angle_alpha   90.00
_cell.angle_beta   90.00
_cell.angle_gamma   90.00
#
_symmetry.space_group_name_H-M   'P 1'
#
loop_
_entity.id
_entity.type
_entity.pdbx_description
1 polymer ?
#
loop_
_entity_poly.entity_id
_entity_poly.type
_entity_poly.pdbx_seq_one_letter_code
_entity_poly.pdbx_strand_id
1 'polypeptide(L)' 'MIRVELPAHLRTLAGVAGEVQVHVPGAVTQRAVLDALEATYPVLRGTIRDHGTLARR' A
#
# COMPACT_ATOMS: atom_id res chain seq x y z
N MET A 1 -12.05 4.48 6.17
CA MET A 1 -10.98 5.37 5.66
C MET A 1 -9.80 5.22 6.60
N ILE A 2 -8.65 4.76 6.09
CA ILE A 2 -7.44 4.54 6.90
C ILE A 2 -6.33 5.40 6.32
N ARG A 3 -5.55 6.02 7.19
CA ARG A 3 -4.36 6.78 6.83
C ARG A 3 -3.15 5.88 7.00
N VAL A 4 -2.38 5.70 5.94
CA VAL A 4 -1.17 4.88 5.93
C VAL A 4 0.01 5.82 5.73
N GLU A 5 0.91 5.83 6.71
CA GLU A 5 2.17 6.54 6.59
C GLU A 5 3.17 5.66 5.82
N LEU A 6 3.67 6.18 4.71
CA LEU A 6 4.65 5.50 3.89
C LEU A 6 6.07 5.97 4.20
N PRO A 7 7.05 5.05 4.26
CA PRO A 7 8.47 5.40 4.24
C PRO A 7 8.82 6.30 3.05
N ALA A 8 9.86 7.13 3.21
CA ALA A 8 10.24 8.16 2.22
C ALA A 8 10.43 7.61 0.79
N HIS A 9 11.03 6.42 0.64
CA HIS A 9 11.26 5.81 -0.68
C HIS A 9 9.94 5.39 -1.36
N LEU A 10 8.98 4.83 -0.61
CA LEU A 10 7.67 4.47 -1.15
C LEU A 10 6.82 5.71 -1.47
N ARG A 11 6.96 6.78 -0.69
CA ARG A 11 6.34 8.08 -0.98
C ARG A 11 6.78 8.63 -2.33
N THR A 12 8.08 8.61 -2.61
CA THR A 12 8.62 9.03 -3.91
C THR A 12 8.09 8.18 -5.06
N LEU A 13 8.04 6.84 -4.89
CA LEU A 13 7.53 5.93 -5.92
C LEU A 13 6.04 6.11 -6.20
N ALA A 14 5.23 6.31 -5.15
CA ALA A 14 3.80 6.57 -5.28
C ALA A 14 3.47 8.04 -5.66
N GLY A 15 4.46 8.93 -5.72
CA GLY A 15 4.26 10.35 -6.02
C GLY A 15 3.47 11.10 -4.95
N VAL A 16 3.54 10.65 -3.70
CA VAL A 16 2.80 11.23 -2.56
C VAL A 16 3.75 11.90 -1.57
N ALA A 17 3.44 13.13 -1.17
CA ALA A 17 4.31 13.88 -0.25
C ALA A 17 4.14 13.47 1.23
N GLY A 18 3.06 12.76 1.58
CA GLY A 18 2.68 12.48 2.95
C GLY A 18 1.92 11.16 3.11
N GLU A 19 0.96 11.17 4.03
CA GLU A 19 0.13 10.01 4.29
C GLU A 19 -0.86 9.75 3.16
N VAL A 20 -1.13 8.47 2.95
CA VAL A 20 -2.05 8.00 1.91
C VAL A 20 -3.36 7.59 2.55
N GLN A 21 -4.47 8.09 2.02
CA GLN A 21 -5.80 7.66 2.44
C GLN A 21 -6.24 6.49 1.58
N VAL A 22 -6.51 5.35 2.23
CA VAL A 22 -6.95 4.14 1.56
C VAL A 22 -8.32 3.73 2.10
N HIS A 23 -9.21 3.34 1.19
CA HIS A 23 -10.49 2.77 1.53
C HIS A 23 -10.35 1.25 1.59
N VAL A 24 -10.52 0.68 2.78
CA VAL A 24 -10.56 -0.77 2.99
C VAL A 24 -12.02 -1.16 3.25
N PRO A 25 -12.69 -1.84 2.31
CA PRO A 25 -14.05 -2.32 2.54
C PRO A 25 -14.02 -3.52 3.50
N GLY A 26 -14.81 -3.45 4.58
CA GLY A 26 -14.94 -4.53 5.56
C GLY A 26 -13.88 -4.51 6.67
N ALA A 27 -13.37 -5.69 7.04
CA ALA A 27 -12.47 -5.83 8.18
C ALA A 27 -11.08 -5.25 7.88
N VAL A 28 -10.64 -4.33 8.75
CA VAL A 28 -9.33 -3.67 8.65
C VAL A 28 -8.23 -4.64 9.07
N THR A 29 -7.72 -5.41 8.11
CA THR A 29 -6.56 -6.28 8.31
C THR A 29 -5.34 -5.70 7.60
N GLN A 30 -4.13 -6.02 8.07
CA GLN A 30 -2.89 -5.58 7.41
C GLN A 30 -2.85 -5.99 5.93
N ARG A 31 -3.38 -7.18 5.59
CA ARG A 31 -3.48 -7.63 4.20
C ARG A 31 -4.45 -6.78 3.39
N ALA A 32 -5.65 -6.52 3.91
CA ALA A 32 -6.63 -5.68 3.20
C ALA A 32 -6.14 -4.24 2.99
N VAL A 33 -5.38 -3.68 3.95
CA VAL A 33 -4.74 -2.36 3.79
C VAL A 33 -3.72 -2.37 2.65
N LEU A 34 -2.86 -3.38 2.62
CA LEU A 34 -1.85 -3.51 1.56
C LEU A 34 -2.49 -3.74 0.18
N ASP A 35 -3.51 -4.59 0.11
CA ASP A 35 -4.24 -4.87 -1.13
C ASP A 35 -4.93 -3.60 -1.67
N ALA A 36 -5.56 -2.82 -0.78
CA ALA A 36 -6.17 -1.54 -1.15
C ALA A 36 -5.13 -0.49 -1.59
N LEU A 37 -3.96 -0.47 -0.93
CA LEU A 37 -2.88 0.45 -1.27
C LEU A 37 -2.28 0.11 -2.64
N GLU A 38 -2.04 -1.17 -2.90
CA GLU A 38 -1.54 -1.69 -4.18
C GLU A 38 -2.57 -1.57 -5.32
N ALA A 39 -3.87 -1.57 -5.00
CA ALA A 39 -4.93 -1.25 -5.97
C ALA A 39 -4.96 0.24 -6.32
N THR A 40 -4.72 1.11 -5.33
CA THR A 40 -4.74 2.57 -5.51
C THR A 40 -3.44 3.07 -6.16
N TYR A 41 -2.31 2.45 -5.82
CA TYR A 41 -0.97 2.78 -6.31
C TYR A 41 -0.32 1.54 -6.94
N PRO A 42 -0.63 1.22 -8.20
CA PRO A 42 -0.07 0.06 -8.89
C PRO A 42 1.46 0.02 -8.93
N VAL A 43 2.10 1.20 -8.87
CA VAL A 43 3.57 1.36 -8.82
C VAL A 43 4.21 0.76 -7.55
N LEU A 44 3.45 0.62 -6.46
CA LEU A 44 3.94 0.01 -5.22
C LEU A 44 3.86 -1.52 -5.22
N ARG A 45 3.16 -2.13 -6.18
CA ARG A 45 3.14 -3.59 -6.35
C ARG A 45 4.54 -4.11 -6.61
N GLY A 46 4.91 -5.22 -5.97
CA GLY A 46 6.27 -5.76 -6.10
C GLY A 46 7.30 -5.09 -5.17
N THR A 47 7.02 -3.89 -4.64
CA THR A 47 7.96 -3.18 -3.74
C THR A 47 7.76 -3.54 -2.27
N ILE A 48 6.51 -3.77 -1.86
CA ILE A 48 6.17 -4.15 -0.48
C ILE A 48 5.96 -5.67 -0.36
N ARG A 49 5.36 -6.26 -1.39
CA ARG A 49 5.08 -7.69 -1.50
C ARG A 49 5.51 -8.20 -2.85
N ASP A 50 5.98 -9.43 -2.87
CA ASP A 50 6.26 -10.14 -4.11
C ASP A 50 4.94 -10.35 -4.90
N HIS A 51 4.95 -9.95 -6.18
CA HIS A 51 3.74 -9.96 -7.02
C HIS A 51 3.20 -11.37 -7.29
N GLY A 52 4.05 -12.42 -7.18
CA GLY A 52 3.65 -13.80 -7.44
C GLY A 52 3.18 -14.54 -6.17
N THR A 53 3.80 -14.25 -5.03
CA THR A 53 3.59 -15.02 -3.79
C THR A 53 2.84 -14.24 -2.70
N LEU A 54 2.66 -12.92 -2.86
CA LEU A 54 2.13 -12.00 -1.84
C LEU A 54 2.89 -12.08 -0.49
N ALA A 55 4.08 -12.68 -0.50
CA ALA A 55 4.96 -12.77 0.64
C ALA A 55 5.67 -11.42 0.82
N ARG A 56 5.88 -11.05 2.09
CA ARG A 56 6.67 -9.87 2.45
C ARG A 56 8.15 -10.16 2.17
N ARG A 57 8.79 -9.29 1.40
CA ARG A 57 10.22 -9.35 1.12
C ARG A 57 11.04 -8.68 2.22
#